data_AF-A0A850DUV7-F1
#
_entry.id   AF-A0A850DUV7-F1
#
_cell.length_a   1.000
_cell.length_b   1.000
_cell.length_c   1.000
_cell.angle_alpha   90.00
_cell.angle_beta   90.00
_cell.angle_gamma   90.00
#
_symmetry.space_group_name_H-M   'P 1'
#
loop_
_entity.id
_entity.type
_entity.pdbx_description
1 polymer ?
#
loop_
_entity_poly.entity_id
_entity_poly.type
_entity_poly.pdbx_seq_one_letter_code
_entity_poly.pdbx_strand_id
1 'polypeptide(L)' 'MGALVRVVPSERGGDRWVGEPVGVVVAPGGNQLGGVQRTWVVAFDEPVHTEDGRGPFERATVLGRQLVPVEPAE' A
#
# COMPACT_ATOMS: atom_id res chain seq x y z
N MET A 1 -4.72 -15.63 5.15
CA MET A 1 -5.28 -14.48 5.89
C MET A 1 -4.38 -13.29 5.60
N GLY A 2 -4.94 -12.16 5.17
CA GLY A 2 -4.16 -10.95 4.81
C GLY A 2 -3.81 -10.12 6.04
N ALA A 3 -2.66 -9.43 6.03
CA ALA A 3 -2.25 -8.54 7.11
C ALA A 3 -2.90 -7.15 6.93
N LEU A 4 -3.47 -6.61 8.01
CA LEU A 4 -3.94 -5.21 8.05
C LEU A 4 -2.71 -4.29 8.08
N VAL A 5 -2.69 -3.31 7.18
CA VAL A 5 -1.56 -2.41 6.99
C VAL A 5 -2.03 -0.98 6.79
N ARG A 6 -1.21 -0.05 7.28
CA ARG A 6 -1.29 1.36 6.95
C ARG A 6 -0.24 1.68 5.89
N VAL A 7 -0.62 2.47 4.89
CA VAL A 7 0.29 2.98 3.87
C VAL A 7 0.84 4.32 4.32
N VAL A 8 2.14 4.38 4.56
CA VAL A 8 2.85 5.60 5.00
C VAL A 8 3.68 6.20 3.85
N PRO A 9 3.94 7.52 3.88
CA PRO A 9 4.87 8.15 2.95
C PRO A 9 6.27 7.53 3.01
N SER A 10 6.97 7.52 1.88
CA SER A 10 8.35 7.03 1.79
C SER A 10 9.20 8.01 0.97
N GLU A 11 10.32 8.42 1.55
CA GLU A 11 11.35 9.22 0.86
C GLU A 11 12.12 8.40 -0.20
N ARG A 12 11.95 7.07 -0.22
CA ARG A 12 12.65 6.16 -1.13
C ARG A 12 11.74 5.67 -2.27
N GLY A 13 10.94 6.58 -2.82
CA GLY A 13 9.98 6.31 -3.91
C GLY A 13 8.72 5.59 -3.45
N GLY A 14 7.88 5.25 -4.43
CA GLY A 14 6.49 4.80 -4.24
C GLY A 14 5.50 5.92 -4.51
N ASP A 15 4.22 5.56 -4.63
CA ASP A 15 3.15 6.56 -4.76
C ASP A 15 2.96 7.29 -3.42
N ARG A 16 2.67 8.60 -3.49
CA ARG A 16 2.22 9.38 -2.33
C ARG A 16 0.71 9.34 -2.26
N TRP A 17 0.18 8.94 -1.11
CA TRP A 17 -1.24 8.75 -0.87
C TRP A 17 -1.80 9.90 -0.06
N VAL A 18 -3.04 10.31 -0.33
CA VAL A 18 -3.72 11.30 0.49
C VAL A 18 -3.94 10.70 1.89
N GLY A 19 -3.37 11.34 2.92
CA GLY A 19 -3.41 10.84 4.29
C GLY A 19 -2.53 9.60 4.49
N GLU A 20 -3.03 8.64 5.29
CA GLU A 20 -2.36 7.36 5.54
C GLU A 20 -3.38 6.23 5.41
N PRO A 21 -3.74 5.82 4.19
CA PRO A 21 -4.86 4.89 3.99
C PRO A 21 -4.56 3.52 4.58
N VAL A 22 -5.62 2.86 5.05
CA VAL A 22 -5.57 1.53 5.66
C VAL A 22 -6.20 0.51 4.73
N GLY A 23 -5.61 -0.68 4.70
CA GLY A 23 -6.12 -1.78 3.90
C GLY A 23 -5.52 -3.12 4.30
N VAL A 24 -5.88 -4.17 3.57
CA VAL A 24 -5.42 -5.53 3.80
C VAL A 24 -4.53 -5.96 2.64
N VAL A 25 -3.38 -6.58 2.95
CA VAL A 25 -2.55 -7.24 1.93
C VAL A 25 -3.28 -8.47 1.41
N VAL A 26 -3.58 -8.50 0.11
CA VAL A 26 -4.35 -9.58 -0.52
C VAL A 26 -3.52 -10.43 -1.48
N ALA A 27 -2.39 -9.92 -1.97
CA ALA A 27 -1.48 -10.66 -2.85
C ALA A 27 -0.05 -10.07 -2.83
N PRO A 28 0.98 -10.85 -3.18
CA PRO A 28 2.27 -10.27 -3.57
C PRO A 28 2.09 -9.38 -4.80
N GLY A 29 2.85 -8.29 -4.88
CA GLY A 29 2.93 -7.50 -6.10
C GLY A 29 3.81 -8.20 -7.15
N GLY A 30 3.67 -7.78 -8.41
CA GLY A 30 4.44 -8.37 -9.51
C GLY A 30 5.95 -8.16 -9.35
N ASN A 31 6.74 -9.16 -9.74
CA ASN A 31 8.20 -9.03 -9.83
C ASN A 31 8.55 -7.95 -10.86
N GLN A 32 9.13 -6.84 -10.41
CA GLN A 32 9.78 -5.91 -11.34
C GLN A 32 11.09 -6.55 -11.82
N LEU A 33 11.27 -6.62 -13.14
CA LEU A 33 12.51 -7.06 -13.76
C LEU A 33 13.64 -6.13 -13.30
N GLY A 34 14.55 -6.61 -12.45
CA GLY A 34 15.79 -5.91 -12.09
C GLY A 34 16.00 -5.52 -10.61
N GLY A 35 15.14 -5.91 -9.66
CA GLY A 35 15.45 -5.58 -8.26
C GLY A 35 14.58 -6.21 -7.18
N VAL A 36 15.18 -6.36 -6.00
CA VAL A 36 14.65 -6.94 -4.74
C VAL A 36 13.52 -6.09 -4.11
N GLN A 37 12.89 -5.19 -4.86
CA GLN A 37 11.82 -4.35 -4.31
C GLN A 37 10.54 -5.18 -4.14
N ARG A 38 10.30 -5.61 -2.89
CA ARG A 38 9.08 -6.32 -2.50
C ARG A 38 7.91 -5.35 -2.55
N THR A 39 6.95 -5.62 -3.43
CA THR A 39 5.68 -4.91 -3.53
C THR A 39 4.54 -5.84 -3.12
N TRP A 40 3.40 -5.27 -2.74
CA TRP A 40 2.23 -6.00 -2.29
C TRP A 40 0.97 -5.34 -2.83
N VAL A 41 -0.03 -6.15 -3.19
CA VAL A 41 -1.36 -5.63 -3.51
C VAL A 41 -2.12 -5.42 -2.21
N VAL A 42 -2.50 -4.17 -1.96
CA VAL A 42 -3.34 -3.76 -0.82
C VAL A 42 -4.75 -3.52 -1.34
N ALA A 43 -5.74 -4.11 -0.69
CA ALA A 43 -7.14 -3.75 -0.83
C ALA A 43 -7.52 -2.78 0.29
N PHE A 44 -7.93 -1.57 -0.08
CA PHE A 44 -8.26 -0.51 0.87
C PHE A 44 -9.67 -0.69 1.42
N ASP A 45 -9.89 -0.21 2.64
CA ASP A 45 -11.21 -0.22 3.28
C ASP A 45 -12.20 0.73 2.58
N GLU A 46 -11.70 1.87 2.12
CA GLU A 46 -12.41 2.83 1.27
C GLU A 46 -11.57 3.15 0.02
N PRO A 47 -12.19 3.59 -1.10
CA PRO A 47 -11.44 3.98 -2.29
C PRO A 47 -10.56 5.22 -2.04
N VAL A 48 -9.27 5.12 -2.37
CA VAL A 48 -8.25 6.15 -2.01
C VAL A 48 -7.65 6.84 -3.21
N HIS A 49 -7.14 8.07 -3.01
CA HIS A 49 -6.45 8.85 -4.04
C HIS A 49 -4.97 9.04 -3.69
N THR A 50 -4.15 9.19 -4.72
CA THR A 50 -2.79 9.69 -4.58
C THR A 50 -2.78 11.21 -4.50
N GLU A 51 -1.73 11.79 -3.93
CA GLU A 51 -1.58 13.25 -3.80
C GLU A 51 -1.53 13.97 -5.16
N ASP A 52 -1.13 13.27 -6.22
CA ASP A 52 -1.12 13.77 -7.60
C ASP A 52 -2.50 13.65 -8.30
N GLY A 53 -3.52 13.21 -7.58
CA GLY A 53 -4.91 13.17 -8.05
C GLY A 53 -5.33 11.92 -8.81
N ARG A 54 -4.48 10.87 -8.88
CA ARG A 54 -4.90 9.57 -9.43
C ARG A 54 -5.81 8.82 -8.45
N GLY A 55 -6.70 8.00 -8.98
CA GLY A 55 -7.69 7.22 -8.23
C GLY A 55 -9.13 7.53 -8.67
N PRO A 56 -10.13 7.12 -7.89
CA PRO A 56 -10.00 6.37 -6.65
C PRO A 56 -9.56 4.91 -6.88
N PHE A 57 -8.76 4.38 -5.96
CA PHE A 57 -8.29 3.00 -5.99
C PHE A 57 -8.93 2.18 -4.86
N GLU A 58 -9.66 1.13 -5.22
CA GLU A 58 -10.05 0.08 -4.26
C GLU A 58 -8.88 -0.86 -3.95
N ARG A 59 -7.95 -1.02 -4.90
CA ARG A 59 -6.74 -1.83 -4.79
C ARG A 59 -5.56 -1.17 -5.48
N ALA A 60 -4.38 -1.30 -4.89
CA ALA A 60 -3.14 -0.84 -5.51
C ALA A 60 -1.94 -1.72 -5.14
N THR A 61 -0.94 -1.73 -6.03
CA THR A 61 0.38 -2.29 -5.70
C THR A 61 1.17 -1.24 -4.94
N VAL A 62 1.53 -1.53 -3.69
CA VAL A 62 2.25 -0.64 -2.79
C VAL A 62 3.62 -1.23 -2.47
N LEU A 63 4.63 -0.38 -2.30
CA LEU A 63 5.95 -0.83 -1.90
C LEU A 63 5.91 -1.36 -0.46
N GLY A 64 6.53 -2.50 -0.18
CA GLY A 64 6.54 -3.10 1.16
C GLY A 64 7.15 -2.19 2.23
N ARG A 65 8.04 -1.26 1.86
CA ARG A 65 8.59 -0.24 2.77
C ARG A 65 7.60 0.86 3.18
N GLN A 66 6.48 0.98 2.47
CA GLN A 66 5.39 1.89 2.82
C GLN A 66 4.34 1.19 3.68
N LEU A 67 4.45 -0.12 3.93
CA LEU A 67 3.45 -0.88 4.67
C LEU A 67 3.88 -1.06 6.11
N VAL A 68 3.12 -0.44 7.01
CA VAL A 68 3.27 -0.62 8.46
C VAL A 68 2.13 -1.50 8.94
N PRO A 69 2.39 -2.66 9.58
CA PRO A 69 1.33 -3.46 10.19
C PRO A 69 0.53 -2.64 11.20
N VAL A 70 -0.79 -2.78 11.16
CA VAL A 70 -1.68 -2.20 12.17
C VAL A 70 -1.99 -3.28 13.20
N GLU A 71 -1.65 -3.02 14.46
CA GLU A 71 -2.04 -3.92 15.55
C GLU A 71 -3.56 -3.83 15.78
N PRO A 72 -4.25 -4.96 15.98
CA PRO A 72 -5.65 -4.92 16.40
C PRO A 72 -5.73 -4.25 17.78
N ALA A 73 -6.70 -3.35 17.96
CA ALA A 73 -7.01 -2.82 19.28
C ALA A 73 -7.45 -3.96 20.20
N GLU A 74 -6.86 -4.03 21.40
CA GLU A 74 -7.17 -5.05 22.43
C GLU A 74 -8.61 -4.95 22.95
#